data_AF-A0A2M7PM12-F1
#
_entry.id   AF-A0A2M7PM12-F1
#
_cell.length_a   1.000
_cell.length_b   1.000
_cell.length_c   1.000
_cell.angle_alpha   90.00
_cell.angle_beta   90.00
_cell.angle_gamma   90.00
#
_symmetry.space_group_name_H-M   'P 1'
#
loop_
_entity.id
_entity.type
_entity.pdbx_description
1 polymer ?
#
loop_
_entity_poly.entity_id
_entity_poly.type
_entity_poly.pdbx_seq_one_letter_code
_entity_poly.pdbx_strand_id
1 'polypeptide(L)'
;GGTSLLKSIHLNHATMDVAIIGNFDVIPGSVNPAFQKAGIWYDFFSNDSIDVINVNETRLLQPGEFHIYTTKKLNQGTYLDIDETFMDRNTLMLYPNPTDDALYINATGNIMQMELFDVQGQLVEKVQVNHSSETVINTQTLKKGFYVIYALMEDGQTAIQKFIKK
;
A
#
# COMPACT_ATOMS: atom_id res chain seq x y z
N GLY A 1 12.93 24.83 32.29
CA GLY A 1 13.25 25.08 30.88
C GLY A 1 12.62 23.97 30.08
N GLY A 2 11.49 24.26 29.43
CA GLY A 2 10.76 23.25 28.67
C GLY A 2 11.50 22.92 27.38
N THR A 3 11.81 21.65 27.17
CA THR A 3 12.30 21.15 25.89
C THR A 3 11.19 21.31 24.86
N SER A 4 11.38 22.14 23.84
CA SER A 4 10.44 22.23 22.73
C SER A 4 10.25 20.83 22.10
N LEU A 5 9.00 20.40 21.95
CA LEU A 5 8.63 19.12 21.34
C LEU A 5 8.42 19.23 19.81
N LEU A 6 8.94 20.30 19.20
CA LEU A 6 9.04 20.44 17.75
C LEU A 6 10.19 19.57 17.22
N LYS A 7 9.91 18.80 16.16
CA LYS A 7 10.89 17.92 15.50
C LYS A 7 10.93 18.18 14.00
N SER A 8 12.11 18.01 13.43
CA SER A 8 12.35 18.01 11.99
C SER A 8 13.27 16.84 11.61
N ILE A 9 12.99 16.15 10.49
CA ILE A 9 13.79 15.05 9.95
C ILE A 9 14.00 15.27 8.45
N HIS A 10 15.20 14.96 7.96
CA HIS A 10 15.61 15.17 6.57
C HIS A 10 16.14 13.89 5.96
N LEU A 11 15.63 13.56 4.77
CA LEU A 11 16.16 12.46 3.97
C LEU A 11 16.55 13.00 2.60
N ASN A 12 17.80 12.75 2.21
CA ASN A 12 18.34 13.14 0.92
C ASN A 12 18.56 11.88 0.11
N HIS A 13 18.02 11.85 -1.10
CA HIS A 13 18.22 10.74 -2.02
C HIS A 13 18.41 11.25 -3.44
N ALA A 14 19.08 10.46 -4.28
CA ALA A 14 19.39 10.86 -5.66
C ALA A 14 18.14 11.20 -6.50
N THR A 15 16.97 10.69 -6.11
CA THR A 15 15.71 10.84 -6.85
C THR A 15 14.72 11.82 -6.23
N MET A 16 14.76 12.04 -4.91
CA MET A 16 13.88 12.96 -4.20
C MET A 16 14.47 13.34 -2.84
N ASP A 17 14.11 14.54 -2.37
CA ASP A 17 14.37 14.93 -0.99
C ASP A 17 13.06 14.91 -0.20
N VAL A 18 13.18 14.64 1.10
CA VAL A 18 12.07 14.59 2.05
C VAL A 18 12.40 15.48 3.25
N ALA A 19 11.43 16.29 3.65
CA ALA A 19 11.46 17.07 4.89
C ALA A 19 10.22 16.74 5.71
N ILE A 20 10.42 16.25 6.93
CA ILE A 20 9.33 15.89 7.85
C ILE A 20 9.39 16.86 9.02
N ILE A 21 8.26 17.45 9.38
CA ILE A 21 8.13 18.31 10.55
C ILE A 21 6.95 17.86 11.40
N GLY A 22 7.04 18.05 12.72
CA GLY A 22 5.93 17.73 13.62
C GLY A 22 6.01 18.50 14.93
N ASN A 23 4.84 18.84 15.45
CA ASN A 23 4.65 19.43 16.76
C ASN A 23 4.02 18.40 17.71
N PHE A 24 4.84 17.86 18.61
CA PHE A 24 4.40 16.89 19.62
C PHE A 24 4.08 17.55 20.97
N ASP A 25 4.01 18.89 21.00
CA ASP A 25 3.55 19.65 22.16
C ASP A 25 2.02 19.85 22.13
N VAL A 26 1.47 20.35 23.23
CA VAL A 26 0.06 20.74 23.38
C VAL A 26 -0.18 22.22 23.08
N ILE A 27 0.84 22.96 22.64
CA ILE A 27 0.78 24.38 22.25
C ILE A 27 1.30 24.59 20.83
N PRO A 28 0.84 25.63 20.10
CA PRO A 28 1.39 25.97 18.79
C PRO A 28 2.89 26.31 18.86
N GLY A 29 3.64 25.98 17.80
CA GLY A 29 5.08 26.25 17.74
C GLY A 29 5.61 26.38 16.32
N SER A 30 6.66 27.17 16.14
CA SER A 30 7.30 27.38 14.84
C SER A 30 8.53 26.51 14.67
N VAL A 31 8.55 25.67 13.64
CA VAL A 31 9.67 24.80 13.29
C VAL A 31 10.27 25.23 11.96
N ASN A 32 11.59 25.25 11.85
CA ASN A 32 12.24 25.38 10.56
C ASN A 32 12.25 23.99 9.88
N PRO A 33 11.52 23.79 8.77
CA PRO A 33 11.57 22.52 8.05
C PRO A 33 12.94 22.25 7.45
N ALA A 34 13.82 23.26 7.35
CA ALA A 34 15.16 23.20 6.76
C ALA A 34 15.16 22.46 5.41
N PHE A 35 14.32 22.95 4.50
CA PHE A 35 14.21 22.40 3.15
C PHE A 35 15.58 22.37 2.48
N GLN A 36 15.88 21.29 1.77
CA GLN A 36 17.21 21.08 1.20
C GLN A 36 17.46 21.93 -0.04
N LYS A 37 16.39 22.43 -0.67
CA LYS A 37 16.43 23.30 -1.85
C LYS A 37 15.14 24.11 -2.00
N ALA A 38 15.27 25.24 -2.70
CA ALA A 38 14.14 26.02 -3.16
C ALA A 38 13.36 25.30 -4.27
N GLY A 39 12.09 25.66 -4.45
CA GLY A 39 11.18 25.11 -5.46
C GLY A 39 9.92 24.49 -4.85
N ILE A 40 9.18 23.76 -5.68
CA ILE A 40 7.90 23.17 -5.28
C ILE A 40 8.12 21.92 -4.43
N TRP A 41 7.51 21.91 -3.26
CA TRP A 41 7.41 20.76 -2.37
C TRP A 41 5.95 20.34 -2.24
N TYR A 42 5.69 19.04 -2.29
CA TYR A 42 4.36 18.47 -2.18
C TYR A 42 4.16 17.94 -0.77
N ASP A 43 3.06 18.32 -0.12
CA ASP A 43 2.65 17.72 1.13
C ASP A 43 2.00 16.36 0.86
N PHE A 44 2.57 15.32 1.46
CA PHE A 44 2.19 13.94 1.21
C PHE A 44 0.73 13.64 1.61
N PHE A 45 0.21 14.24 2.68
CA PHE A 45 -1.11 13.90 3.22
C PHE A 45 -2.23 14.75 2.63
N SER A 46 -1.99 16.03 2.40
CA SER A 46 -2.99 16.93 1.80
C SER A 46 -2.97 16.87 0.27
N ASN A 47 -1.90 16.36 -0.33
CA ASN A 47 -1.65 16.38 -1.78
C ASN A 47 -1.56 17.81 -2.36
N ASP A 48 -1.43 18.80 -1.47
CA ASP A 48 -1.18 20.21 -1.80
C ASP A 48 0.31 20.43 -2.05
N SER A 49 0.67 21.64 -2.48
CA SER A 49 2.04 22.03 -2.72
C SER A 49 2.36 23.41 -2.17
N ILE A 50 3.59 23.56 -1.69
CA ILE A 50 4.15 24.84 -1.27
C ILE A 50 5.32 25.20 -2.19
N ASP A 51 5.43 26.48 -2.53
CA ASP A 51 6.61 27.00 -3.22
C ASP A 51 7.60 27.52 -2.18
N VAL A 52 8.73 26.83 -2.04
CA VAL A 52 9.78 27.17 -1.07
C VAL A 52 10.77 28.11 -1.74
N ILE A 53 10.71 29.39 -1.37
CA ILE A 53 11.67 30.39 -1.85
C ILE A 53 12.85 30.51 -0.86
N ASN A 54 12.55 30.52 0.44
CA ASN A 54 13.56 30.56 1.50
C ASN A 54 13.55 29.25 2.30
N VAL A 55 14.63 28.48 2.17
CA VAL A 55 14.79 27.17 2.83
C VAL A 55 14.84 27.23 4.36
N ASN A 56 15.09 28.40 4.93
CA ASN A 56 15.14 28.63 6.38
C ASN A 56 13.84 29.23 6.95
N GLU A 57 12.81 29.39 6.12
CA GLU A 57 11.52 29.92 6.55
C GLU A 57 10.85 28.95 7.54
N THR A 58 10.48 29.45 8.71
CA THR A 58 9.79 28.64 9.73
C THR A 58 8.32 28.46 9.40
N ARG A 59 7.78 27.27 9.69
CA ARG A 59 6.36 26.95 9.60
C ARG A 59 5.76 26.89 11.00
N LEU A 60 4.61 27.56 11.18
CA LEU A 60 3.81 27.45 12.39
C LEU A 60 3.02 26.15 12.32
N LEU A 61 3.11 25.35 13.38
CA LEU A 61 2.36 24.12 13.57
C LEU A 61 1.46 24.24 14.79
N GLN A 62 0.21 23.80 14.65
CA GLN A 62 -0.74 23.59 15.74
C GLN A 62 -0.33 22.37 16.58
N PRO A 63 -0.89 22.19 17.80
CA PRO A 63 -0.66 21.01 18.60
C PRO A 63 -0.97 19.71 17.84
N GLY A 64 -0.03 18.76 17.81
CA GLY A 64 -0.17 17.48 17.12
C GLY A 64 -0.04 17.54 15.59
N GLU A 65 0.13 18.73 15.00
CA GLU A 65 0.26 18.89 13.54
C GLU A 65 1.62 18.38 13.05
N PHE A 66 1.62 17.68 11.92
CA PHE A 66 2.84 17.21 11.26
C PHE A 66 2.65 17.20 9.75
N HIS A 67 3.76 17.35 9.03
CA HIS A 67 3.77 17.34 7.58
C HIS A 67 4.95 16.50 7.07
N ILE A 68 4.74 15.84 5.94
CA ILE A 68 5.79 15.19 5.16
C ILE A 68 5.81 15.89 3.80
N TYR A 69 6.88 16.62 3.53
CA TYR A 69 7.09 17.28 2.26
C TYR A 69 8.05 16.48 1.39
N THR A 70 7.74 16.35 0.10
CA THR A 70 8.59 15.69 -0.88
C THR A 70 8.81 16.57 -2.10
N THR A 71 9.99 16.50 -2.73
CA THR A 71 10.27 17.26 -3.97
C THR A 71 9.64 16.62 -5.22
N LYS A 72 9.00 15.46 -5.06
CA LYS A 72 8.27 14.75 -6.11
C LYS A 72 6.89 14.44 -5.58
N LYS A 73 5.85 14.76 -6.35
CA LYS A 73 4.48 14.41 -6.02
C LYS A 73 4.36 12.88 -5.93
N LEU A 74 3.97 12.37 -4.77
CA LEU A 74 3.70 10.96 -4.55
C LEU A 74 2.19 10.75 -4.60
N ASN A 75 1.74 9.73 -5.31
CA ASN A 75 0.34 9.35 -5.32
C ASN A 75 0.06 8.57 -4.02
N GLN A 76 -0.93 9.02 -3.26
CA GLN A 76 -1.31 8.42 -1.97
C GLN A 76 -1.74 6.94 -2.10
N GLY A 77 -2.26 6.54 -3.27
CA GLY A 77 -2.83 5.21 -3.51
C GLY A 77 -1.82 4.10 -3.78
N THR A 78 -0.62 4.11 -3.20
CA THR A 78 0.37 3.03 -3.47
C THR A 78 1.20 2.60 -2.26
N TYR A 79 1.10 3.26 -1.10
CA TYR A 79 2.08 3.01 -0.01
C TYR A 79 1.53 2.86 1.40
N LEU A 80 0.24 3.13 1.67
CA LEU A 80 -0.32 3.01 3.03
C LEU A 80 -1.65 2.25 3.12
N ASP A 81 -2.09 1.60 2.04
CA ASP A 81 -3.28 0.76 2.08
C ASP A 81 -2.88 -0.72 2.12
N ILE A 82 -3.52 -1.49 2.99
CA ILE A 82 -3.67 -2.92 2.75
C ILE A 82 -4.63 -2.96 1.57
N ASP A 83 -4.09 -3.13 0.37
CA ASP A 83 -4.80 -2.98 -0.89
C ASP A 83 -6.19 -3.64 -0.94
N GLU A 84 -7.22 -2.89 -0.58
CA GLU A 84 -8.61 -3.20 -0.93
C GLU A 84 -8.86 -2.78 -2.40
N THR A 85 -8.06 -1.85 -2.94
CA THR A 85 -8.11 -1.37 -4.32
C THR A 85 -7.67 -2.38 -5.39
N PHE A 86 -7.03 -3.51 -5.03
CA PHE A 86 -6.79 -4.62 -5.97
C PHE A 86 -7.97 -5.61 -6.05
N MET A 87 -8.95 -5.52 -5.14
CA MET A 87 -10.11 -6.43 -5.17
C MET A 87 -11.10 -6.11 -6.31
N ASP A 88 -11.01 -4.92 -6.93
CA ASP A 88 -12.01 -4.42 -7.88
C ASP A 88 -11.60 -4.47 -9.36
N ARG A 89 -10.45 -5.06 -9.69
CA ARG A 89 -10.29 -5.53 -11.06
C ARG A 89 -10.91 -6.91 -11.13
N ASN A 90 -11.94 -7.05 -11.95
CA ASN A 90 -12.62 -8.30 -12.30
C ASN A 90 -11.69 -9.29 -13.05
N THR A 91 -10.41 -9.33 -12.66
CA THR A 91 -9.29 -10.03 -13.29
C THR A 91 -9.22 -11.48 -12.88
N LEU A 92 -9.93 -11.90 -11.83
CA LEU A 92 -9.93 -13.28 -11.33
C LEU A 92 -11.34 -13.69 -10.89
N MET A 93 -11.94 -14.61 -11.65
CA MET A 93 -13.25 -15.20 -11.39
C MET A 93 -13.09 -16.61 -10.84
N LEU A 94 -13.71 -16.90 -9.69
CA LEU A 94 -13.63 -18.19 -9.01
C LEU A 94 -15.02 -18.82 -8.97
N TYR A 95 -15.14 -20.06 -9.42
CA TYR A 95 -16.40 -20.80 -9.37
C TYR A 95 -16.21 -22.32 -9.27
N PRO A 96 -17.17 -23.06 -8.71
CA PRO A 96 -18.28 -22.53 -7.91
C PRO A 96 -17.77 -21.94 -6.59
N ASN A 97 -18.46 -20.93 -6.08
CA ASN A 97 -18.24 -20.43 -4.73
C ASN A 97 -19.60 -20.40 -3.99
N PRO A 98 -19.83 -21.24 -2.97
CA PRO A 98 -18.88 -22.17 -2.35
C PRO A 98 -18.49 -23.37 -3.23
N THR A 99 -17.30 -23.94 -3.00
CA THR A 99 -16.78 -25.13 -3.70
C THR A 99 -16.75 -26.38 -2.82
N ASP A 100 -16.82 -27.55 -3.47
CA ASP A 100 -16.69 -28.87 -2.86
C ASP A 100 -15.32 -29.47 -3.19
N ASP A 101 -15.08 -29.92 -4.42
CA ASP A 101 -13.87 -30.68 -4.75
C ASP A 101 -12.91 -29.94 -5.68
N ALA A 102 -13.42 -29.03 -6.50
CA ALA A 102 -12.65 -28.36 -7.53
C ALA A 102 -13.07 -26.90 -7.63
N LEU A 103 -12.09 -26.01 -7.66
CA LEU A 103 -12.27 -24.58 -7.85
C LEU A 103 -11.70 -24.20 -9.21
N TYR A 104 -12.57 -23.76 -10.11
CA TYR A 104 -12.21 -23.25 -11.42
C TYR A 104 -11.91 -21.77 -11.32
N ILE A 105 -10.85 -21.35 -12.01
CA ILE A 105 -10.29 -20.01 -11.94
C ILE A 105 -10.09 -19.51 -13.36
N ASN A 106 -10.75 -18.42 -13.70
CA ASN A 106 -10.55 -17.71 -14.96
C ASN A 106 -10.01 -16.32 -14.68
N ALA A 107 -9.04 -15.89 -15.47
CA ALA A 107 -8.43 -14.58 -15.38
C ALA A 107 -8.48 -13.83 -16.72
N THR A 108 -8.46 -12.51 -16.65
CA THR A 108 -8.35 -11.65 -17.84
C THR A 108 -6.94 -11.63 -18.44
N GLY A 109 -5.96 -12.23 -17.77
CA GLY A 109 -4.57 -12.36 -18.21
C GLY A 109 -3.95 -13.68 -17.73
N ASN A 110 -2.68 -13.91 -18.03
CA ASN A 110 -2.00 -15.14 -17.66
C ASN A 110 -1.58 -15.15 -16.19
N ILE A 111 -1.93 -16.23 -15.50
CA ILE A 111 -1.50 -16.51 -14.14
C ILE A 111 -0.17 -17.28 -14.21
N MET A 112 0.82 -16.84 -13.44
CA MET A 112 2.10 -17.53 -13.24
C MET A 112 2.07 -18.43 -12.00
N GLN A 113 1.46 -17.96 -10.92
CA GLN A 113 1.46 -18.67 -9.65
C GLN A 113 0.26 -18.26 -8.80
N MET A 114 -0.23 -19.18 -7.97
CA MET A 114 -1.23 -18.89 -6.95
C MET A 114 -0.76 -19.34 -5.57
N GLU A 115 -1.15 -18.60 -4.55
CA GLU A 115 -0.94 -18.92 -3.14
C GLU A 115 -2.27 -18.85 -2.40
N LEU A 116 -2.57 -19.91 -1.64
CA LEU A 116 -3.83 -20.08 -0.94
C LEU A 116 -3.58 -19.94 0.55
N PHE A 117 -4.41 -19.16 1.23
CA PHE A 117 -4.31 -18.92 2.66
C PHE A 117 -5.63 -19.23 3.35
N ASP A 118 -5.57 -19.80 4.55
CA ASP A 118 -6.73 -19.98 5.43
C ASP A 118 -7.08 -18.68 6.19
N VAL A 119 -8.12 -18.73 7.03
CA VAL A 119 -8.58 -17.56 7.81
C VAL A 119 -7.62 -17.10 8.90
N GLN A 120 -6.64 -17.94 9.25
CA GLN A 120 -5.55 -17.57 10.17
C GLN A 120 -4.35 -16.96 9.41
N GLY A 121 -4.43 -16.87 8.08
CA GLY A 121 -3.34 -16.37 7.23
C GLY A 121 -2.22 -17.38 7.02
N GLN A 122 -2.45 -18.68 7.29
CA GLN A 122 -1.47 -19.71 7.02
C GLN A 122 -1.49 -20.10 5.54
N LEU A 123 -0.32 -20.16 4.90
CA LEU A 123 -0.19 -20.66 3.53
C LEU A 123 -0.53 -22.15 3.51
N VAL A 124 -1.62 -22.52 2.84
CA VAL A 124 -2.08 -23.91 2.74
C VAL A 124 -1.57 -24.59 1.47
N GLU A 125 -1.46 -23.84 0.37
CA GLU A 125 -1.02 -24.39 -0.91
C GLU A 125 -0.39 -23.31 -1.79
N LYS A 126 0.59 -23.72 -2.60
CA LYS A 126 1.23 -22.90 -3.61
C LYS A 126 1.22 -23.65 -4.94
N VAL A 127 0.59 -23.06 -5.95
CA VAL A 127 0.33 -23.69 -7.26
C VAL A 127 1.08 -22.90 -8.33
N GLN A 128 1.96 -23.55 -9.08
CA GLN A 128 2.52 -22.95 -10.29
C GLN A 128 1.51 -23.11 -11.43
N VAL A 129 1.24 -22.03 -12.15
CA VAL A 129 0.36 -22.03 -13.31
C VAL A 129 1.24 -21.76 -14.53
N ASN A 130 1.16 -22.61 -15.55
CA ASN A 130 2.00 -22.52 -16.75
C ASN A 130 1.58 -21.35 -17.66
N HIS A 131 1.58 -20.11 -17.14
CA HIS A 131 1.24 -18.89 -17.86
C HIS A 131 -0.12 -19.00 -18.57
N SER A 132 -1.14 -19.44 -17.84
CA SER A 132 -2.49 -19.69 -18.37
C SER A 132 -3.50 -18.73 -17.77
N SER A 133 -4.48 -18.28 -18.56
CA SER A 133 -5.63 -17.52 -18.10
C SER A 133 -6.69 -18.37 -17.41
N GLU A 134 -6.59 -19.69 -17.50
CA GLU A 134 -7.53 -20.64 -16.89
C GLU A 134 -6.78 -21.73 -16.14
N THR A 135 -7.29 -22.12 -14.98
CA THR A 135 -6.73 -23.24 -14.20
C THR A 135 -7.78 -23.80 -13.25
N VAL A 136 -7.47 -24.97 -12.69
CA VAL A 136 -8.30 -25.65 -11.69
C VAL A 136 -7.44 -26.03 -10.49
N ILE A 137 -7.96 -25.77 -9.30
CA ILE A 137 -7.37 -26.21 -8.03
C ILE A 137 -8.22 -27.33 -7.46
N ASN A 138 -7.59 -28.44 -7.08
CA ASN A 138 -8.24 -29.48 -6.30
C ASN A 138 -8.35 -29.01 -4.85
N THR A 139 -9.57 -28.93 -4.33
CA THR A 139 -9.86 -28.44 -2.98
C THR A 139 -10.32 -29.55 -2.02
N GLN A 140 -10.31 -30.82 -2.45
CA GLN A 140 -10.79 -31.97 -1.65
C GLN A 140 -10.08 -32.11 -0.30
N THR A 141 -8.80 -31.76 -0.24
CA THR A 141 -7.97 -31.88 0.98
C THR A 141 -8.12 -30.66 1.89
N LEU A 142 -8.73 -29.57 1.42
CA LEU A 142 -8.96 -28.37 2.22
C LEU A 142 -10.07 -28.62 3.23
N LYS A 143 -9.87 -28.08 4.44
CA LYS A 143 -10.90 -28.09 5.48
C LYS A 143 -12.01 -27.12 5.10
N LYS A 144 -13.19 -27.32 5.68
CA LYS A 144 -14.33 -26.41 5.52
C LYS A 144 -13.97 -25.04 6.09
N GLY A 145 -14.23 -23.95 5.37
CA GLY A 145 -13.89 -22.61 5.82
C GLY A 145 -13.74 -21.58 4.70
N PHE A 146 -13.30 -20.38 5.08
CA PHE A 146 -12.96 -19.32 4.15
C PHE A 146 -11.49 -19.40 3.76
N TYR A 147 -11.20 -19.06 2.51
CA TYR A 147 -9.86 -19.03 1.96
C TYR A 147 -9.66 -17.78 1.12
N VAL A 148 -8.43 -17.31 1.07
CA VAL A 148 -7.97 -16.22 0.19
C VAL A 148 -6.97 -16.77 -0.80
N ILE A 149 -7.14 -16.43 -2.08
CA ILE A 149 -6.21 -16.75 -3.16
C ILE A 149 -5.51 -15.47 -3.60
N TYR A 150 -4.18 -15.51 -3.65
CA TYR A 150 -3.34 -14.51 -4.30
C TYR A 150 -2.81 -15.12 -5.60
N ALA A 151 -3.08 -14.48 -6.73
CA ALA A 151 -2.62 -14.91 -8.05
C ALA A 151 -1.61 -13.91 -8.61
N LEU A 152 -0.36 -14.32 -8.78
CA LEU A 152 0.66 -13.54 -9.47
C LEU A 152 0.46 -13.67 -10.99
N MET A 153 0.21 -12.54 -11.62
CA MET A 153 0.00 -12.40 -13.06
C MET A 153 1.32 -12.17 -13.79
N GLU A 154 1.35 -12.45 -15.09
CA GLU A 154 2.54 -12.28 -15.94
C GLU A 154 3.03 -10.83 -16.08
N ASP A 155 2.13 -9.85 -15.92
CA ASP A 155 2.47 -8.43 -15.89
C ASP A 155 3.07 -7.97 -14.53
N GLY A 156 3.26 -8.91 -13.60
CA GLY A 156 3.81 -8.67 -12.26
C GLY A 156 2.77 -8.22 -11.24
N GLN A 157 1.51 -8.05 -11.63
CA GLN A 157 0.43 -7.66 -10.71
C GLN A 157 -0.09 -8.87 -9.95
N THR A 158 -0.63 -8.64 -8.75
CA THR A 158 -1.27 -9.70 -7.95
C THR A 158 -2.78 -9.47 -7.90
N ALA A 159 -3.56 -10.45 -8.32
CA ALA A 159 -5.02 -10.46 -8.14
C ALA A 159 -5.38 -11.22 -6.86
N ILE A 160 -6.39 -10.75 -6.13
CA ILE A 160 -6.80 -11.34 -4.85
C ILE A 160 -8.29 -11.70 -4.93
N GLN A 161 -8.65 -12.91 -4.52
CA GLN A 161 -10.05 -13.30 -4.40
C GLN A 161 -10.30 -14.27 -3.26
N LYS A 162 -11.56 -14.34 -2.79
CA LYS A 162 -11.98 -15.15 -1.64
C LYS A 162 -12.94 -16.23 -2.10
N PHE A 163 -12.88 -17.40 -1.47
CA PHE A 163 -13.88 -18.46 -1.69
C PHE A 163 -14.18 -19.22 -0.41
N ILE A 164 -15.29 -19.96 -0.42
CA ILE A 164 -15.75 -20.79 0.69
C ILE A 164 -15.63 -22.26 0.30
N LYS A 165 -14.94 -23.05 1.12
CA LYS A 165 -14.92 -24.51 1.05
C LYS A 165 -16.03 -25.10 1.93
N LYS A 166 -16.88 -25.94 1.32
CA LYS A 166 -17.96 -26.68 2.01
C LYS A 166 -17.49 -27.95 2.70
#